data_AF-A0A7W2NSA2-F1
#
_entry.id   AF-A0A7W2NSA2-F1
#
_cell.length_a   1.000
_cell.length_b   1.000
_cell.length_c   1.000
_cell.angle_alpha   90.00
_cell.angle_beta   90.00
_cell.angle_gamma   90.00
#
_symmetry.space_group_name_H-M   'P 1'
#
loop_
_entity.id
_entity.type
_entity.pdbx_description
1 polymer ?
#
loop_
_entity_poly.entity_id
_entity_poly.type
_entity_poly.pdbx_seq_one_letter_code
_entity_poly.pdbx_strand_id
1 'polypeptide(L)'
;MHNYRITKYNPKNRDSDGRYMLDEWTCTSEVGDVFNGVEFKREEYFEVEAKYVSAVLEFLRSESISRLRVVDLETRFTKDYLSEKENEWLVSDTFHDMKLNEDQSLDFLQIETVIQMNLRGFISCRLEINETFGLRFGWDYYMYVCCLNPNSDAVERINETGLFVENSDVVYNMKRCDFYLQTCSLDEDGNSLVEEEILLKEMTREKIRQGLGLSQEHTGNHSFEITKENSSIFKGKVEFDFPKHEYYLYCDKIYI
;
A
#
# COMPACT_ATOMS: atom_id res chain seq x y z
N MET A 1 15.53 6.79 -9.31
CA MET A 1 14.80 5.75 -8.56
C MET A 1 14.40 4.69 -9.56
N HIS A 2 14.62 3.44 -9.19
CA HIS A 2 14.26 2.26 -9.96
C HIS A 2 12.94 1.75 -9.43
N ASN A 3 12.05 1.38 -10.34
CA ASN A 3 10.74 0.83 -10.02
C ASN A 3 10.75 -0.65 -10.40
N TYR A 4 10.45 -1.48 -9.43
CA TYR A 4 10.31 -2.91 -9.59
C TYR A 4 8.88 -3.33 -9.34
N ARG A 5 8.37 -4.20 -10.20
CA ARG A 5 7.21 -5.03 -9.93
C ARG A 5 7.71 -6.41 -9.53
N ILE A 6 7.26 -6.89 -8.38
CA ILE A 6 7.52 -8.22 -7.86
C ILE A 6 6.21 -8.98 -7.94
N THR A 7 6.23 -10.18 -8.54
CA THR A 7 5.01 -10.97 -8.73
C THR A 7 5.27 -12.47 -8.81
N LYS A 8 4.28 -13.30 -8.48
CA LYS A 8 4.30 -14.75 -8.68
C LYS A 8 4.06 -15.14 -10.14
N TYR A 9 3.51 -14.22 -10.94
CA TYR A 9 3.14 -14.48 -12.32
C TYR A 9 4.35 -14.43 -13.24
N ASN A 10 4.62 -15.52 -13.95
CA ASN A 10 5.74 -15.57 -14.88
C ASN A 10 5.48 -14.64 -16.08
N PRO A 11 6.32 -13.61 -16.32
CA PRO A 11 6.10 -12.66 -17.40
C PRO A 11 6.05 -13.31 -18.80
N LYS A 12 6.62 -14.51 -18.97
CA LYS A 12 6.56 -15.28 -20.23
C LYS A 12 5.15 -15.71 -20.62
N ASN A 13 4.22 -15.72 -19.66
CA ASN A 13 2.83 -16.12 -19.88
C ASN A 13 1.90 -14.92 -20.13
N ARG A 14 2.45 -13.73 -20.40
CA ARG A 14 1.65 -12.56 -20.79
C ARG A 14 1.53 -12.44 -22.30
N ASP A 15 0.39 -11.97 -22.78
CA ASP A 15 0.20 -11.61 -24.18
C ASP A 15 0.90 -10.29 -24.56
N SER A 16 0.77 -9.86 -25.81
CA SER A 16 1.37 -8.62 -26.30
C SER A 16 0.80 -7.36 -25.65
N ASP A 17 -0.39 -7.45 -25.04
CA ASP A 17 -1.05 -6.35 -24.32
C ASP A 17 -0.69 -6.36 -22.82
N GLY A 18 0.14 -7.33 -22.38
CA GLY A 18 0.55 -7.48 -21.00
C GLY A 18 -0.46 -8.20 -20.10
N ARG A 19 -1.51 -8.83 -20.66
CA ARG A 19 -2.47 -9.62 -19.88
C ARG A 19 -1.88 -10.98 -19.55
N TYR A 20 -1.99 -11.41 -18.29
CA TYR A 20 -1.59 -12.76 -17.89
C TYR A 20 -2.60 -13.79 -18.43
N MET A 21 -2.10 -14.83 -19.07
CA MET A 21 -2.93 -15.74 -19.88
C MET A 21 -3.21 -17.09 -19.21
N LEU A 22 -2.56 -17.40 -18.09
CA LEU A 22 -2.84 -18.63 -17.35
C LEU A 22 -3.89 -18.39 -16.28
N ASP A 23 -4.72 -19.40 -16.08
CA ASP A 23 -5.66 -19.49 -14.98
C ASP A 23 -4.93 -19.88 -13.70
N GLU A 24 -4.86 -18.96 -12.75
CA GLU A 24 -4.20 -19.12 -11.45
C GLU A 24 -4.95 -18.30 -10.39
N TRP A 25 -4.86 -18.71 -9.13
CA TRP A 25 -5.43 -17.97 -8.02
C TRP A 25 -4.87 -16.55 -7.90
N THR A 26 -5.74 -15.65 -7.45
CA THR A 26 -5.58 -14.20 -7.33
C THR A 26 -5.91 -13.68 -5.92
N CYS A 27 -6.60 -14.47 -5.08
CA CYS A 27 -6.87 -14.10 -3.69
C CYS A 27 -7.04 -15.32 -2.76
N THR A 28 -7.06 -15.09 -1.45
CA THR A 28 -7.16 -16.16 -0.44
C THR A 28 -8.53 -16.83 -0.38
N SER A 29 -9.60 -16.18 -0.87
CA SER A 29 -10.95 -16.77 -0.88
C SER A 29 -11.11 -17.89 -1.89
N GLU A 30 -10.18 -18.03 -2.84
CA GLU A 30 -10.16 -19.10 -3.86
C GLU A 30 -9.51 -20.39 -3.37
N VAL A 31 -9.08 -20.47 -2.09
CA VAL A 31 -8.54 -21.71 -1.53
C VAL A 31 -9.60 -22.82 -1.60
N GLY A 32 -9.22 -23.96 -2.17
CA GLY A 32 -10.11 -25.08 -2.48
C GLY A 32 -10.61 -25.09 -3.93
N ASP A 33 -10.46 -23.99 -4.67
CA ASP A 33 -10.73 -23.96 -6.11
C ASP A 33 -9.62 -24.66 -6.90
N VAL A 34 -9.92 -25.04 -8.13
CA VAL A 34 -9.02 -25.82 -9.00
C VAL A 34 -8.56 -24.98 -10.18
N PHE A 35 -7.26 -24.75 -10.26
CA PHE A 35 -6.61 -24.00 -11.34
C PHE A 35 -5.70 -24.96 -12.11
N ASN A 36 -5.86 -25.02 -13.44
CA ASN A 36 -5.11 -25.96 -14.31
C ASN A 36 -5.10 -27.42 -13.81
N GLY A 37 -6.20 -27.87 -13.20
CA GLY A 37 -6.36 -29.23 -12.68
C GLY A 37 -5.68 -29.49 -11.32
N VAL A 38 -5.16 -28.45 -10.66
CA VAL A 38 -4.57 -28.52 -9.33
C VAL A 38 -5.40 -27.68 -8.35
N GLU A 39 -5.76 -28.27 -7.22
CA GLU A 39 -6.45 -27.57 -6.13
C GLU A 39 -5.50 -26.58 -5.44
N PHE A 40 -5.93 -25.33 -5.28
CA PHE A 40 -5.20 -24.30 -4.55
C PHE A 40 -5.33 -24.51 -3.04
N LYS A 41 -4.21 -24.71 -2.36
CA LYS A 41 -4.15 -25.06 -0.94
C LYS A 41 -3.66 -23.91 -0.07
N ARG A 42 -4.02 -23.94 1.21
CA ARG A 42 -3.57 -22.97 2.22
C ARG A 42 -2.05 -22.93 2.34
N GLU A 43 -1.41 -24.09 2.30
CA GLU A 43 0.04 -24.19 2.40
C GLU A 43 0.74 -23.49 1.23
N GLU A 44 0.18 -23.61 0.02
CA GLU A 44 0.70 -22.93 -1.17
C GLU A 44 0.61 -21.40 -1.02
N TYR A 45 -0.49 -20.90 -0.46
CA TYR A 45 -0.62 -19.47 -0.15
C TYR A 45 0.52 -19.00 0.78
N PHE A 46 0.73 -19.68 1.90
CA PHE A 46 1.76 -19.29 2.87
C PHE A 46 3.18 -19.41 2.30
N GLU A 47 3.44 -20.40 1.45
CA GLU A 47 4.71 -20.50 0.73
C GLU A 47 4.95 -19.29 -0.18
N VAL A 48 3.93 -18.84 -0.91
CA VAL A 48 4.05 -17.66 -1.78
C VAL A 48 4.14 -16.36 -0.99
N GLU A 49 3.34 -16.19 0.06
CA GLU A 49 3.42 -15.04 0.96
C GLU A 49 4.82 -14.90 1.58
N ALA A 50 5.40 -16.00 2.07
CA ALA A 50 6.74 -16.02 2.64
C ALA A 50 7.80 -15.55 1.64
N LYS A 51 7.64 -15.85 0.34
CA LYS A 51 8.53 -15.35 -0.71
C LYS A 51 8.41 -13.83 -0.88
N TYR A 52 7.20 -13.28 -0.82
CA TYR A 52 7.00 -11.83 -0.90
C TYR A 52 7.62 -11.10 0.29
N VAL A 53 7.39 -11.59 1.52
CA VAL A 53 8.03 -11.07 2.72
C VAL A 53 9.55 -11.10 2.56
N SER A 54 10.10 -12.26 2.20
CA SER A 54 11.55 -12.44 1.99
C SER A 54 12.10 -11.46 0.94
N ALA A 55 11.38 -11.26 -0.17
CA ALA A 55 11.80 -10.35 -1.23
C ALA A 55 11.92 -8.90 -0.76
N VAL A 56 10.97 -8.42 0.04
CA VAL A 56 11.05 -7.07 0.62
C VAL A 56 12.23 -6.96 1.59
N LEU A 57 12.39 -7.94 2.48
CA LEU A 57 13.49 -7.96 3.44
C LEU A 57 14.86 -7.99 2.74
N GLU A 58 14.95 -8.68 1.61
CA GLU A 58 16.15 -8.74 0.79
C GLU A 58 16.52 -7.37 0.20
N PHE A 59 15.54 -6.64 -0.34
CA PHE A 59 15.75 -5.26 -0.80
C PHE A 59 16.20 -4.35 0.35
N LEU A 60 15.52 -4.39 1.50
CA LEU A 60 15.86 -3.55 2.65
C LEU A 60 17.28 -3.81 3.16
N ARG A 61 17.70 -5.07 3.25
CA ARG A 61 19.08 -5.44 3.62
C ARG A 61 20.08 -4.93 2.59
N SER A 62 19.78 -5.08 1.30
CA SER A 62 20.66 -4.65 0.21
C SER A 62 20.89 -3.13 0.20
N GLU A 63 19.93 -2.36 0.71
CA GLU A 63 19.99 -0.90 0.82
C GLU A 63 20.38 -0.40 2.22
N SER A 64 20.69 -1.31 3.15
CA SER A 64 20.99 -0.99 4.55
C SER A 64 19.87 -0.18 5.24
N ILE A 65 18.61 -0.44 4.87
CA ILE A 65 17.43 0.18 5.47
C ILE A 65 16.94 -0.73 6.60
N SER A 66 16.89 -0.19 7.82
CA SER A 66 16.51 -0.96 9.02
C SER A 66 15.09 -0.69 9.52
N ARG A 67 14.42 0.31 8.96
CA ARG A 67 13.05 0.70 9.33
C ARG A 67 12.32 1.33 8.15
N LEU A 68 11.01 1.25 8.19
CA LEU A 68 10.10 1.94 7.26
C LEU A 68 9.03 2.67 8.06
N ARG A 69 8.31 3.59 7.39
CA ARG A 69 7.17 4.29 7.95
C ARG A 69 5.89 3.87 7.29
N VAL A 70 4.84 3.73 8.08
CA VAL A 70 3.47 3.53 7.61
C VAL A 70 2.99 4.79 6.90
N VAL A 71 2.47 4.64 5.68
CA VAL A 71 1.92 5.74 4.88
C VAL A 71 0.57 5.33 4.26
N ASP A 72 -0.44 6.21 4.29
CA ASP A 72 -1.82 5.93 3.81
C ASP A 72 -2.43 4.69 4.47
N LEU A 73 -2.47 4.69 5.80
CA LEU A 73 -3.04 3.60 6.59
C LEU A 73 -4.58 3.58 6.51
N GLU A 74 -5.14 2.46 6.11
CA GLU A 74 -6.57 2.15 6.19
C GLU A 74 -6.78 0.88 7.04
N THR A 75 -7.55 1.02 8.12
CA THR A 75 -7.81 -0.02 9.12
C THR A 75 -9.29 -0.16 9.47
N ARG A 76 -10.19 0.48 8.72
CA ARG A 76 -11.64 0.53 9.01
C ARG A 76 -12.25 -0.85 9.25
N PHE A 77 -11.87 -1.83 8.44
CA PHE A 77 -12.43 -3.19 8.49
C PHE A 77 -11.54 -4.20 9.22
N THR A 78 -10.37 -3.79 9.72
CA THR A 78 -9.38 -4.71 10.31
C THR A 78 -9.96 -5.52 11.45
N LYS A 79 -10.69 -4.88 12.37
CA LYS A 79 -11.27 -5.57 13.52
C LYS A 79 -12.31 -6.61 13.10
N ASP A 80 -13.16 -6.27 12.14
CA ASP A 80 -14.20 -7.15 11.65
C ASP A 80 -13.58 -8.36 10.96
N TYR A 81 -12.66 -8.13 10.02
CA TYR A 81 -11.94 -9.19 9.30
C TYR A 81 -11.14 -10.11 10.22
N LEU A 82 -10.47 -9.57 11.26
CA LEU A 82 -9.74 -10.40 12.25
C LEU A 82 -10.69 -11.26 13.12
N SER A 83 -11.97 -10.91 13.20
CA SER A 83 -12.96 -11.65 13.99
C SER A 83 -13.84 -12.60 13.17
N GLU A 84 -13.79 -12.49 11.83
CA GLU A 84 -14.52 -13.35 10.92
C GLU A 84 -13.99 -14.78 10.94
N LYS A 85 -14.89 -15.74 11.11
CA LYS A 85 -14.55 -17.16 11.17
C LYS A 85 -13.86 -17.67 9.90
N GLU A 86 -14.23 -17.13 8.75
CA GLU A 86 -13.65 -17.51 7.45
C GLU A 86 -12.17 -17.13 7.35
N ASN A 87 -11.77 -16.09 8.08
CA ASN A 87 -10.39 -15.59 8.12
C ASN A 87 -9.55 -16.24 9.23
N GLU A 88 -10.11 -17.07 10.11
CA GLU A 88 -9.40 -17.65 11.27
C GLU A 88 -8.08 -18.33 10.87
N TRP A 89 -8.05 -19.01 9.72
CA TRP A 89 -6.85 -19.68 9.22
C TRP A 89 -5.77 -18.71 8.67
N LEU A 90 -6.13 -17.46 8.38
CA LEU A 90 -5.26 -16.37 7.94
C LEU A 90 -4.80 -15.49 9.10
N VAL A 91 -5.35 -15.61 10.31
CA VAL A 91 -4.97 -14.75 11.44
C VAL A 91 -3.71 -15.30 12.11
N SER A 92 -2.65 -14.49 12.15
CA SER A 92 -1.45 -14.78 12.95
C SER A 92 -1.62 -14.23 14.37
N ASP A 93 -1.04 -14.90 15.38
CA ASP A 93 -1.05 -14.46 16.78
C ASP A 93 -0.60 -12.98 16.94
N THR A 94 0.34 -12.56 16.10
CA THR A 94 0.91 -11.19 16.12
C THR A 94 -0.07 -10.11 15.66
N PHE A 95 -1.15 -10.44 14.95
CA PHE A 95 -2.03 -9.45 14.34
C PHE A 95 -2.87 -8.69 15.38
N HIS A 96 -3.30 -9.36 16.45
CA HIS A 96 -4.10 -8.73 17.51
C HIS A 96 -3.30 -7.73 18.35
N ASP A 97 -1.99 -7.91 18.43
CA ASP A 97 -1.08 -7.03 19.16
C ASP A 97 -0.59 -5.86 18.31
N MET A 98 -0.79 -5.92 16.98
CA MET A 98 -0.31 -4.91 16.05
C MET A 98 -1.19 -3.66 16.07
N LYS A 99 -0.71 -2.62 16.75
CA LYS A 99 -1.33 -1.28 16.72
C LYS A 99 -0.54 -0.40 15.76
N LEU A 100 -1.18 -0.04 14.64
CA LEU A 100 -0.62 0.82 13.61
C LEU A 100 -1.21 2.23 13.69
N ASN A 101 -0.37 3.22 13.42
CA ASN A 101 -0.77 4.60 13.21
C ASN A 101 -0.08 5.12 11.95
N GLU A 102 -0.67 6.13 11.34
CA GLU A 102 -0.03 6.88 10.27
C GLU A 102 1.34 7.41 10.74
N ASP A 103 2.34 7.33 9.87
CA ASP A 103 3.72 7.73 10.17
C ASP A 103 4.34 6.95 11.35
N GLN A 104 3.87 5.74 11.65
CA GLN A 104 4.55 4.87 12.61
C GLN A 104 5.84 4.32 12.01
N SER A 105 6.96 4.46 12.73
CA SER A 105 8.22 3.79 12.39
C SER A 105 8.15 2.32 12.79
N LEU A 106 8.44 1.43 11.84
CA LEU A 106 8.42 -0.02 12.01
C LEU A 106 9.83 -0.60 11.88
N ASP A 107 10.19 -1.52 12.77
CA ASP A 107 11.38 -2.36 12.62
C ASP A 107 11.13 -3.56 11.68
N PHE A 108 12.12 -4.42 11.49
CA PHE A 108 12.01 -5.57 10.59
C PHE A 108 10.90 -6.56 10.97
N LEU A 109 10.70 -6.84 12.26
CA LEU A 109 9.68 -7.79 12.69
C LEU A 109 8.29 -7.21 12.44
N GLN A 110 8.12 -5.92 12.74
CA GLN A 110 6.87 -5.22 12.48
C GLN A 110 6.60 -5.08 10.98
N ILE A 111 7.63 -4.82 10.16
CA ILE A 111 7.51 -4.77 8.70
C ILE A 111 7.02 -6.11 8.15
N GLU A 112 7.58 -7.24 8.60
CA GLU A 112 7.12 -8.57 8.21
C GLU A 112 5.63 -8.76 8.52
N THR A 113 5.20 -8.47 9.75
CA THR A 113 3.79 -8.58 10.13
C THR A 113 2.90 -7.67 9.28
N VAL A 114 3.32 -6.43 9.00
CA VAL A 114 2.52 -5.48 8.20
C VAL A 114 2.43 -5.90 6.74
N ILE A 115 3.48 -6.51 6.17
CA ILE A 115 3.43 -7.09 4.82
C ILE A 115 2.40 -8.22 4.77
N GLN A 116 2.42 -9.13 5.74
CA GLN A 116 1.45 -10.23 5.84
C GLN A 116 0.02 -9.69 5.97
N MET A 117 -0.21 -8.73 6.86
CA MET A 117 -1.54 -8.12 7.03
C MET A 117 -2.05 -7.44 5.75
N ASN A 118 -1.19 -6.78 4.97
CA ASN A 118 -1.56 -6.22 3.66
C ASN A 118 -1.88 -7.32 2.63
N LEU A 119 -1.01 -8.32 2.49
CA LEU A 119 -1.20 -9.42 1.53
C LEU A 119 -2.43 -10.29 1.83
N ARG A 120 -2.86 -10.34 3.10
CA ARG A 120 -4.07 -11.04 3.55
C ARG A 120 -5.32 -10.17 3.52
N GLY A 121 -5.21 -8.88 3.18
CA GLY A 121 -6.33 -7.95 3.10
C GLY A 121 -6.87 -7.45 4.45
N PHE A 122 -6.14 -7.63 5.55
CA PHE A 122 -6.56 -7.13 6.87
C PHE A 122 -6.38 -5.63 7.05
N ILE A 123 -5.42 -5.04 6.33
CA ILE A 123 -5.12 -3.61 6.30
C ILE A 123 -4.74 -3.21 4.88
N SER A 124 -4.72 -1.91 4.62
CA SER A 124 -4.05 -1.34 3.45
C SER A 124 -3.10 -0.23 3.91
N CYS A 125 -1.85 -0.29 3.50
CA CYS A 125 -0.91 0.82 3.63
C CYS A 125 0.22 0.73 2.61
N ARG A 126 1.01 1.80 2.53
CA ARG A 126 2.36 1.77 1.97
C ARG A 126 3.39 1.78 3.09
N LEU A 127 4.60 1.32 2.77
CA LEU A 127 5.75 1.46 3.63
C LEU A 127 6.84 2.25 2.92
N GLU A 128 7.21 3.42 3.45
CA GLU A 128 8.15 4.34 2.78
C GLU A 128 9.18 4.91 3.76
N ILE A 129 10.30 5.41 3.23
CA ILE A 129 11.26 6.20 4.01
C ILE A 129 12.06 7.18 3.12
N ASN A 130 12.11 8.45 3.55
CA ASN A 130 13.01 9.49 3.01
C ASN A 130 12.95 9.72 1.48
N GLU A 131 11.85 9.37 0.81
CA GLU A 131 11.78 9.32 -0.67
C GLU A 131 12.88 8.42 -1.30
N THR A 132 13.47 7.52 -0.51
CA THR A 132 14.57 6.65 -0.91
C THR A 132 14.11 5.23 -1.19
N PHE A 133 13.11 4.78 -0.45
CA PHE A 133 12.49 3.49 -0.59
C PHE A 133 10.97 3.60 -0.39
N GLY A 134 10.21 2.88 -1.20
CA GLY A 134 8.77 2.75 -1.07
C GLY A 134 8.29 1.37 -1.50
N LEU A 135 7.45 0.76 -0.66
CA LEU A 135 6.78 -0.52 -0.88
C LEU A 135 5.28 -0.30 -0.97
N ARG A 136 4.67 -0.94 -1.97
CA ARG A 136 3.24 -0.83 -2.25
C ARG A 136 2.67 -2.16 -2.66
N PHE A 137 1.40 -2.36 -2.32
CA PHE A 137 0.65 -3.56 -2.62
C PHE A 137 -0.40 -3.19 -3.67
N GLY A 138 -0.35 -3.85 -4.81
CA GLY A 138 -1.41 -3.84 -5.80
C GLY A 138 -2.35 -5.02 -5.58
N TRP A 139 -3.36 -5.09 -6.44
CA TRP A 139 -4.27 -6.22 -6.53
C TRP A 139 -3.56 -7.48 -7.01
N ASP A 140 -4.17 -8.63 -6.73
CA ASP A 140 -3.83 -9.94 -7.27
C ASP A 140 -2.35 -10.32 -7.10
N TYR A 141 -1.70 -9.95 -5.99
CA TYR A 141 -0.28 -10.24 -5.76
C TYR A 141 0.67 -9.59 -6.79
N TYR A 142 0.37 -8.34 -7.17
CA TYR A 142 1.37 -7.45 -7.71
C TYR A 142 1.93 -6.55 -6.60
N MET A 143 3.23 -6.61 -6.35
CA MET A 143 3.89 -5.79 -5.35
C MET A 143 4.88 -4.85 -6.02
N TYR A 144 5.00 -3.61 -5.55
CA TYR A 144 5.85 -2.59 -6.16
C TYR A 144 6.88 -2.07 -5.17
N VAL A 145 8.15 -2.17 -5.55
CA VAL A 145 9.27 -1.59 -4.82
C VAL A 145 9.84 -0.46 -5.64
N CYS A 146 9.98 0.71 -5.02
CA CYS A 146 10.68 1.84 -5.60
C CYS A 146 11.89 2.15 -4.75
N CYS A 147 13.08 2.16 -5.34
CA CYS A 147 14.30 2.38 -4.58
C CYS A 147 15.37 3.19 -5.31
N LEU A 148 16.36 3.71 -4.57
CA LEU A 148 17.45 4.50 -5.17
C LEU A 148 18.55 3.62 -5.77
N ASN A 149 18.96 2.60 -5.03
CA ASN A 149 20.15 1.81 -5.34
C ASN A 149 19.75 0.36 -5.61
N PRO A 150 19.39 0.02 -6.85
CA PRO A 150 18.98 -1.33 -7.19
C PRO A 150 20.16 -2.27 -7.01
N ASN A 151 19.95 -3.33 -6.25
CA ASN A 151 20.93 -4.39 -6.08
C ASN A 151 20.58 -5.56 -7.02
N SER A 152 21.40 -5.79 -8.05
CA SER A 152 21.19 -6.88 -9.02
C SER A 152 21.18 -8.26 -8.36
N ASP A 153 21.99 -8.45 -7.33
CA ASP A 153 22.12 -9.73 -6.65
C ASP A 153 20.88 -10.01 -5.78
N ALA A 154 20.28 -8.96 -5.20
CA ALA A 154 19.00 -9.06 -4.52
C ALA A 154 17.90 -9.48 -5.51
N VAL A 155 17.88 -8.86 -6.69
CA VAL A 155 16.95 -9.21 -7.78
C VAL A 155 17.12 -10.67 -8.19
N GLU A 156 18.35 -11.15 -8.37
CA GLU A 156 18.63 -12.54 -8.72
C GLU A 156 18.17 -13.52 -7.64
N ARG A 157 18.52 -13.26 -6.36
CA ARG A 157 18.07 -14.09 -5.22
C ARG A 157 16.55 -14.17 -5.11
N ILE A 158 15.85 -13.06 -5.37
CA ILE A 158 14.38 -13.07 -5.37
C ILE A 158 13.85 -13.93 -6.52
N ASN A 159 14.43 -13.81 -7.72
CA ASN A 159 14.01 -14.62 -8.86
C ASN A 159 14.24 -16.13 -8.62
N GLU A 160 15.28 -16.51 -7.89
CA GLU A 160 15.54 -17.92 -7.51
C GLU A 160 14.46 -18.52 -6.59
N THR A 161 13.68 -17.68 -5.88
CA THR A 161 12.55 -18.16 -5.06
C THR A 161 11.33 -18.58 -5.89
N GLY A 162 11.31 -18.23 -7.19
CA GLY A 162 10.18 -18.42 -8.08
C GLY A 162 9.24 -17.20 -8.17
N LEU A 163 9.54 -16.10 -7.49
CA LEU A 163 8.97 -14.79 -7.82
C LEU A 163 9.67 -14.19 -9.05
N PHE A 164 9.06 -13.19 -9.66
CA PHE A 164 9.60 -12.48 -10.81
C PHE A 164 9.72 -11.00 -10.48
N VAL A 165 10.94 -10.47 -10.58
CA VAL A 165 11.24 -9.04 -10.41
C VAL A 165 11.45 -8.42 -11.78
N GLU A 166 10.59 -7.48 -12.13
CA GLU A 166 10.57 -6.82 -13.43
C GLU A 166 10.78 -5.32 -13.25
N ASN A 167 11.51 -4.70 -14.17
CA ASN A 167 11.47 -3.24 -14.27
C ASN A 167 10.02 -2.85 -14.61
N SER A 168 9.49 -1.92 -13.84
CA SER A 168 8.19 -1.31 -14.08
C SER A 168 8.42 0.10 -14.60
N ASP A 169 7.53 0.55 -15.48
CA ASP A 169 7.42 1.98 -15.77
C ASP A 169 7.17 2.75 -14.47
N VAL A 170 7.39 4.07 -14.51
CA VAL A 170 7.23 4.95 -13.34
C VAL A 170 5.73 5.17 -13.08
N VAL A 171 5.04 4.11 -12.70
CA VAL A 171 3.66 4.15 -12.23
C VAL A 171 3.57 4.93 -10.90
N TYR A 172 4.67 5.44 -10.35
CA TYR A 172 4.68 6.26 -9.16
C TYR A 172 5.95 7.03 -9.01
N ASN A 173 5.77 8.29 -8.64
CA ASN A 173 6.87 9.15 -8.25
C ASN A 173 6.63 9.64 -6.83
N MET A 174 7.39 9.13 -5.86
CA MET A 174 7.33 9.57 -4.45
C MET A 174 7.43 11.11 -4.30
N LYS A 175 8.02 11.79 -5.29
CA LYS A 175 8.28 13.24 -5.29
C LYS A 175 7.22 14.07 -5.99
N ARG A 176 6.31 13.46 -6.75
CA ARG A 176 5.27 14.17 -7.50
C ARG A 176 3.90 13.72 -7.06
N CYS A 177 3.17 14.65 -6.49
CA CYS A 177 1.76 14.49 -6.21
C CYS A 177 1.07 15.84 -6.35
N ASP A 178 -0.20 15.78 -6.75
CA ASP A 178 -1.12 16.90 -6.69
C ASP A 178 -2.09 16.65 -5.53
N PHE A 179 -2.54 17.74 -4.91
CA PHE A 179 -3.46 17.69 -3.79
C PHE A 179 -4.78 18.30 -4.20
N TYR A 180 -5.84 17.54 -4.03
CA TYR A 180 -7.20 17.94 -4.31
C TYR A 180 -7.97 18.00 -3.00
N LEU A 181 -8.70 19.09 -2.78
CA LEU A 181 -9.74 19.13 -1.78
C LEU A 181 -10.99 18.51 -2.38
N GLN A 182 -11.49 17.46 -1.76
CA GLN A 182 -12.80 16.88 -2.07
C GLN A 182 -13.80 17.31 -1.01
N THR A 183 -14.92 17.87 -1.46
CA THR A 183 -16.11 18.11 -0.65
C THR A 183 -17.08 16.97 -0.93
N CYS A 184 -17.50 16.28 0.12
CA CYS A 184 -18.35 15.11 0.02
C CYS A 184 -19.64 15.28 0.83
N SER A 185 -20.72 14.70 0.34
CA SER A 185 -21.96 14.49 1.09
C SER A 185 -22.21 13.01 1.30
N LEU A 186 -23.08 12.69 2.26
CA LEU A 186 -23.54 11.32 2.46
C LEU A 186 -24.82 11.10 1.66
N ASP A 187 -24.87 10.00 0.90
CA ASP A 187 -26.11 9.55 0.27
C ASP A 187 -27.07 8.91 1.30
N GLU A 188 -28.24 8.47 0.83
CA GLU A 188 -29.28 7.86 1.68
C GLU A 188 -28.79 6.55 2.36
N ASP A 189 -27.79 5.89 1.78
CA ASP A 189 -27.19 4.65 2.28
C ASP A 189 -25.95 4.90 3.16
N GLY A 190 -25.56 6.17 3.34
CA GLY A 190 -24.40 6.57 4.13
C GLY A 190 -23.06 6.46 3.39
N ASN A 191 -23.06 6.35 2.06
CA ASN A 191 -21.84 6.41 1.26
C ASN A 191 -21.43 7.85 1.00
N SER A 192 -20.12 8.11 1.05
CA SER A 192 -19.55 9.42 0.74
C SER A 192 -19.51 9.63 -0.78
N LEU A 193 -20.21 10.66 -1.26
CA LEU A 193 -20.24 11.07 -2.66
C LEU A 193 -19.44 12.36 -2.83
N VAL A 194 -18.46 12.37 -3.75
CA VAL A 194 -17.70 13.57 -4.08
C VAL A 194 -18.57 14.53 -4.88
N GLU A 195 -18.89 15.69 -4.32
CA GLU A 195 -19.70 16.73 -4.96
C GLU A 195 -18.84 17.74 -5.71
N GLU A 196 -17.68 18.06 -5.13
CA GLU A 196 -16.73 19.03 -5.66
C GLU A 196 -15.30 18.54 -5.42
N GLU A 197 -14.44 18.78 -6.40
CA GLU A 197 -13.00 18.52 -6.30
C GLU A 197 -12.21 19.73 -6.81
N ILE A 198 -11.31 20.25 -5.97
CA ILE A 198 -10.52 21.46 -6.25
C ILE A 198 -9.03 21.18 -6.11
N LEU A 199 -8.28 21.39 -7.18
CA LEU A 199 -6.81 21.35 -7.14
C LEU A 199 -6.23 22.49 -6.27
N LEU A 200 -5.50 22.11 -5.23
CA LEU A 200 -4.81 23.03 -4.33
C LEU A 200 -3.39 23.32 -4.83
N LYS A 201 -3.27 24.19 -5.84
CA LYS A 201 -1.99 24.52 -6.54
C LYS A 201 -0.82 24.94 -5.64
N GLU A 202 -1.09 25.48 -4.47
CA GLU A 202 -0.07 25.94 -3.53
C GLU A 202 0.14 24.97 -2.35
N MET A 203 -0.60 23.87 -2.31
CA MET A 203 -0.39 22.83 -1.31
C MET A 203 0.89 22.06 -1.64
N THR A 204 1.63 21.70 -0.60
CA THR A 204 2.93 21.04 -0.76
C THR A 204 3.05 19.94 0.27
N ARG A 205 3.83 18.91 -0.05
CA ARG A 205 4.14 17.81 0.88
C ARG A 205 4.69 18.32 2.22
N GLU A 206 5.50 19.39 2.20
CA GLU A 206 6.02 20.00 3.43
C GLU A 206 4.92 20.64 4.30
N LYS A 207 3.96 21.36 3.68
CA LYS A 207 2.81 21.91 4.42
C LYS A 207 1.97 20.81 5.05
N ILE A 208 1.76 19.70 4.34
CA ILE A 208 1.06 18.53 4.86
C ILE A 208 1.81 17.93 6.05
N ARG A 209 3.11 17.66 5.91
CA ARG A 209 3.93 17.13 7.00
C ARG A 209 3.90 18.00 8.24
N GLN A 210 4.20 19.29 8.10
CA GLN A 210 4.20 20.23 9.22
C GLN A 210 2.80 20.35 9.84
N GLY A 211 1.77 20.40 9.01
CA GLY A 211 0.39 20.53 9.39
C GLY A 211 -0.16 19.37 10.22
N LEU A 212 0.22 18.15 9.84
CA LEU A 212 -0.17 16.92 10.51
C LEU A 212 0.84 16.46 11.58
N GLY A 213 1.96 17.17 11.73
CA GLY A 213 3.02 16.80 12.68
C GLY A 213 3.78 15.52 12.31
N LEU A 214 3.86 15.19 11.02
CA LEU A 214 4.56 14.01 10.51
C LEU A 214 6.08 14.18 10.60
N SER A 215 6.77 13.05 10.74
CA SER A 215 8.22 12.96 10.69
C SER A 215 8.79 13.52 9.39
N GLN A 216 10.04 14.00 9.46
CA GLN A 216 10.82 14.39 8.28
C GLN A 216 11.10 13.22 7.33
N GLU A 217 11.02 11.99 7.84
CA GLU A 217 11.18 10.77 7.06
C GLU A 217 9.92 10.41 6.25
N HIS A 218 8.76 10.96 6.63
CA HIS A 218 7.51 10.80 5.89
C HIS A 218 7.58 11.57 4.57
N THR A 219 7.01 11.02 3.50
CA THR A 219 7.03 11.65 2.18
C THR A 219 6.00 12.77 2.03
N GLY A 220 4.98 12.78 2.90
CA GLY A 220 3.94 13.82 2.95
C GLY A 220 2.97 13.77 1.76
N ASN A 221 2.85 12.61 1.12
CA ASN A 221 2.09 12.39 -0.11
C ASN A 221 0.90 11.45 0.11
N HIS A 222 0.19 11.58 1.24
CA HIS A 222 -0.95 10.74 1.58
C HIS A 222 -2.29 11.48 1.53
N SER A 223 -3.36 10.72 1.38
CA SER A 223 -4.73 11.21 1.48
C SER A 223 -5.20 11.10 2.93
N PHE A 224 -6.05 12.02 3.36
CA PHE A 224 -6.61 11.98 4.72
C PHE A 224 -7.93 12.75 4.82
N GLU A 225 -8.74 12.38 5.80
CA GLU A 225 -9.94 13.13 6.18
C GLU A 225 -9.54 14.47 6.82
N ILE A 226 -10.14 15.55 6.33
CA ILE A 226 -9.97 16.88 6.91
C ILE A 226 -11.00 17.03 8.03
N THR A 227 -10.53 17.12 9.27
CA THR A 227 -11.34 17.33 10.46
C THR A 227 -11.12 18.74 11.00
N LYS A 228 -11.88 19.13 12.03
CA LYS A 228 -11.65 20.42 12.71
C LYS A 228 -10.22 20.56 13.25
N GLU A 229 -9.61 19.45 13.66
CA GLU A 229 -8.28 19.41 14.29
C GLU A 229 -7.16 19.70 13.28
N ASN A 230 -7.27 19.19 12.05
CA ASN A 230 -6.26 19.37 11.00
C ASN A 230 -6.65 20.43 9.95
N SER A 231 -7.88 20.97 9.98
CA SER A 231 -8.36 21.99 9.03
C SER A 231 -7.51 23.27 8.99
N SER A 232 -6.76 23.55 10.06
CA SER A 232 -5.86 24.71 10.14
C SER A 232 -4.78 24.74 9.06
N ILE A 233 -4.45 23.59 8.48
CA ILE A 233 -3.54 23.46 7.33
C ILE A 233 -4.02 24.28 6.12
N PHE A 234 -5.34 24.45 5.99
CA PHE A 234 -6.00 25.11 4.87
C PHE A 234 -6.47 26.53 5.20
N LYS A 235 -6.06 27.08 6.36
CA LYS A 235 -6.53 28.38 6.85
C LYS A 235 -6.33 29.49 5.82
N GLY A 236 -7.40 30.27 5.60
CA GLY A 236 -7.41 31.40 4.67
C GLY A 236 -7.56 31.01 3.19
N LYS A 237 -7.77 29.72 2.88
CA LYS A 237 -8.00 29.22 1.53
C LYS A 237 -9.37 28.59 1.34
N VAL A 238 -9.87 27.94 2.40
CA VAL A 238 -11.11 27.18 2.39
C VAL A 238 -11.89 27.52 3.65
N GLU A 239 -13.20 27.73 3.51
CA GLU A 239 -14.13 27.81 4.63
C GLU A 239 -14.91 26.49 4.70
N PHE A 240 -14.74 25.74 5.78
CA PHE A 240 -15.35 24.42 5.94
C PHE A 240 -16.71 24.50 6.65
N ASP A 241 -17.74 23.90 6.05
CA ASP A 241 -19.07 23.65 6.67
C ASP A 241 -19.19 22.19 7.10
N PHE A 242 -18.43 21.78 8.13
CA PHE A 242 -18.42 20.41 8.68
C PHE A 242 -19.79 19.85 9.10
N PRO A 243 -20.78 20.67 9.51
CA PRO A 243 -22.15 20.17 9.75
C PRO A 243 -22.88 19.65 8.50
N LYS A 244 -22.48 20.07 7.29
CA LYS A 244 -23.15 19.68 6.05
C LYS A 244 -22.36 18.72 5.18
N HIS A 245 -21.03 18.80 5.23
CA HIS A 245 -20.16 18.06 4.33
C HIS A 245 -19.01 17.39 5.09
N GLU A 246 -18.55 16.28 4.54
CA GLU A 246 -17.25 15.70 4.82
C GLU A 246 -16.22 16.30 3.87
N TYR A 247 -14.97 16.38 4.31
CA TYR A 247 -13.88 16.92 3.49
C TYR A 247 -12.70 15.97 3.51
N TYR A 248 -12.11 15.73 2.35
CA TYR A 248 -10.94 14.89 2.21
C TYR A 248 -9.86 15.64 1.44
N LEU A 249 -8.61 15.48 1.87
CA LEU A 249 -7.49 15.77 0.99
C LEU A 249 -7.21 14.50 0.21
N TYR A 250 -7.47 14.53 -1.10
CA TYR A 250 -7.03 13.49 -2.02
C TYR A 250 -5.65 13.84 -2.56
N CYS A 251 -4.68 12.95 -2.33
CA CYS A 251 -3.35 13.03 -2.91
C CYS A 251 -3.29 12.21 -4.19
N ASP A 252 -3.43 12.88 -5.33
CA ASP A 252 -3.18 12.25 -6.62
C ASP A 252 -1.69 12.08 -6.82
N LYS A 253 -1.24 10.83 -6.68
CA LYS A 253 0.15 10.46 -6.90
C LYS A 253 0.26 10.18 -8.37
N ILE A 254 0.91 11.07 -9.12
CA ILE A 254 1.00 10.93 -10.57
C ILE A 254 1.61 9.55 -10.91
N TYR A 255 0.75 8.67 -11.44
CA TYR A 255 1.09 7.43 -12.11
C TYR A 255 1.50 7.84 -13.53
N ILE A 256 2.81 7.95 -13.82
CA ILE A 256 3.31 8.37 -15.15
C ILE A 256 3.23 7.20 -16.12
#